data_AF-A0A3N0ZPY4-F1
#
_entry.id   AF-A0A3N0ZPY4-F1
#
_cell.length_a   1.000
_cell.length_b   1.000
_cell.length_c   1.000
_cell.angle_alpha   90.00
_cell.angle_beta   90.00
_cell.angle_gamma   90.00
#
_symmetry.space_group_name_H-M   'P 1'
#
loop_
_entity.id
_entity.type
_entity.pdbx_description
1 polymer ?
#
loop_
_entity_poly.entity_id
_entity_poly.type
_entity_poly.pdbx_seq_one_letter_code
_entity_poly.pdbx_strand_id
1 'polypeptide(L)'
;MNLESIINCIKNKLPSPEIDKMAISIFEKGTFLNEIYYSGKYIYLFCNVEGSYDHKILIKFEELINNGLSYNKDKEIYLDVLSVLSELCFKYKLYKQANNYLLLLRDIGEYENLPIWVFNYSAKIIFMNDIKDALYNPDTIIKLLTKKCRLDKNFQGVSILKEFILCLIDSVENLDKQNSLNFELFFGLQNVIKPYTHLIAKEWNLLLETIINHCRIHNKKQSQFYEFLFDLNTINQLLEEKNKEYERLYNKYIELEDRYQSLMSQSYLLEDDRSNFKEKIKILVLGASSLKKEYIFGIAKEFGLSKDQLDLFLDYDKNRRFQIEKLRYNSPYSGILIGPVAHCVTGLGDYNSVIEKLRNEEGYPPFREIKTFSGELKITKTAFKEALEQLLTSIKGNIQVF
;
A
#
# COMPACT_ATOMS: atom_id res chain seq x y z
N MET A 1 38.59 -11.16 8.60
CA MET A 1 37.95 -10.26 7.62
C MET A 1 36.47 -10.25 7.98
N ASN A 2 35.93 -9.12 8.41
CA ASN A 2 35.09 -9.10 9.62
C ASN A 2 33.59 -9.34 9.37
N LEU A 3 33.08 -10.50 9.81
CA LEU A 3 31.66 -10.84 9.90
C LEU A 3 30.84 -9.74 10.62
N GLU A 4 31.45 -9.02 11.56
CA GLU A 4 30.82 -7.89 12.26
C GLU A 4 30.34 -6.79 11.31
N SER A 5 31.05 -6.55 10.20
CA SER A 5 30.63 -5.55 9.21
C SER A 5 29.31 -5.95 8.53
N ILE A 6 29.15 -7.24 8.19
CA ILE A 6 27.90 -7.77 7.62
C ILE A 6 26.77 -7.65 8.65
N ILE A 7 27.03 -8.07 9.89
CA ILE A 7 26.04 -7.99 10.99
C ILE A 7 25.60 -6.54 11.22
N ASN A 8 26.54 -5.60 11.24
CA ASN A 8 26.25 -4.19 11.45
C ASN A 8 25.37 -3.61 10.33
N CYS A 9 25.62 -4.01 9.08
CA CYS A 9 24.79 -3.60 7.95
C CYS A 9 23.38 -4.18 7.99
N ILE A 10 23.21 -5.43 8.41
CA ILE A 10 21.88 -6.03 8.64
C ILE A 10 21.13 -5.23 9.70
N LYS A 11 21.77 -4.94 10.84
CA LYS A 11 21.15 -4.21 11.97
C LYS A 11 20.71 -2.80 11.57
N ASN A 12 21.56 -2.07 10.83
CA ASN A 12 21.31 -0.68 10.46
C ASN A 12 20.57 -0.52 9.13
N LYS A 13 20.30 -1.61 8.40
CA LYS A 13 19.70 -1.61 7.05
C LYS A 13 20.45 -0.72 6.05
N LEU A 14 21.78 -0.74 6.11
CA LEU A 14 22.66 0.06 5.26
C LEU A 14 23.51 -0.86 4.40
N PRO A 15 23.09 -1.20 3.16
CA PRO A 15 23.89 -2.02 2.26
C PRO A 15 25.08 -1.23 1.71
N SER A 16 26.16 -1.94 1.36
CA SER A 16 27.36 -1.35 0.74
C SER A 16 27.91 -2.27 -0.35
N PRO A 17 28.31 -1.75 -1.52
CA PRO A 17 28.88 -2.56 -2.61
C PRO A 17 30.10 -3.41 -2.21
N GLU A 18 30.88 -2.94 -1.23
CA GLU A 18 32.02 -3.68 -0.70
C GLU A 18 31.56 -4.88 0.13
N ILE A 19 30.50 -4.69 0.92
CA ILE A 19 29.91 -5.71 1.77
C ILE A 19 29.11 -6.71 0.94
N ASP A 20 28.49 -6.29 -0.16
CA ASP A 20 27.79 -7.19 -1.10
C ASP A 20 28.74 -8.27 -1.64
N LYS A 21 29.89 -7.84 -2.19
CA LYS A 21 30.92 -8.76 -2.70
C LYS A 21 31.46 -9.67 -1.61
N MET A 22 31.65 -9.13 -0.41
CA MET A 22 32.14 -9.88 0.74
C MET A 22 31.12 -10.94 1.20
N ALA A 23 29.85 -10.56 1.35
CA ALA A 23 28.78 -11.46 1.75
C ALA A 23 28.60 -12.59 0.73
N ILE A 24 28.63 -12.30 -0.58
CA ILE A 24 28.56 -13.34 -1.63
C ILE A 24 29.74 -14.33 -1.50
N SER A 25 30.97 -13.82 -1.37
CA SER A 25 32.16 -14.66 -1.24
C SER A 25 32.10 -15.58 -0.01
N ILE A 26 31.71 -15.02 1.15
CA ILE A 26 31.55 -15.77 2.40
C ILE A 26 30.39 -16.76 2.28
N PHE A 27 29.28 -16.36 1.69
CA PHE A 27 28.12 -17.23 1.53
C PHE A 27 28.45 -18.44 0.65
N GLU A 28 29.27 -18.28 -0.39
CA GLU A 28 29.63 -19.38 -1.27
C GLU A 28 30.70 -20.30 -0.65
N LYS A 29 31.73 -19.74 0.00
CA LYS A 29 32.93 -20.48 0.46
C LYS A 29 33.03 -20.73 1.96
N GLY A 30 32.19 -20.07 2.75
CA GLY A 30 32.18 -20.15 4.22
C GLY A 30 31.88 -21.56 4.69
N THR A 31 32.49 -21.92 5.82
CA THR A 31 32.36 -23.26 6.43
C THR A 31 31.78 -23.19 7.83
N PHE A 32 31.80 -22.02 8.48
CA PHE A 32 31.24 -21.82 9.80
C PHE A 32 29.76 -21.42 9.72
N LEU A 33 28.96 -21.92 10.66
CA LEU A 33 27.51 -21.67 10.75
C LEU A 33 27.16 -20.18 10.70
N ASN A 34 27.81 -19.37 11.54
CA ASN A 34 27.55 -17.93 11.62
C ASN A 34 27.92 -17.20 10.33
N GLU A 35 29.00 -17.61 9.68
CA GLU A 35 29.41 -17.04 8.40
C GLU A 35 28.33 -17.25 7.35
N ILE A 36 27.93 -18.52 7.15
CA ILE A 36 26.93 -18.91 6.16
C ILE A 36 25.58 -18.23 6.44
N TYR A 37 25.15 -18.21 7.70
CA TYR A 37 23.89 -17.59 8.09
C TYR A 37 23.88 -16.09 7.84
N TYR A 38 24.80 -15.32 8.43
CA TYR A 38 24.75 -13.86 8.33
C TYR A 38 25.01 -13.38 6.90
N SER A 39 25.91 -14.04 6.16
CA SER A 39 26.13 -13.70 4.77
C SER A 39 24.92 -14.05 3.89
N GLY A 40 24.29 -15.21 4.12
CA GLY A 40 23.06 -15.60 3.42
C GLY A 40 21.89 -14.67 3.73
N LYS A 41 21.73 -14.26 5.00
CA LYS A 41 20.71 -13.30 5.42
C LYS A 41 20.93 -11.92 4.79
N TYR A 42 22.17 -11.45 4.74
CA TYR A 42 22.51 -10.20 4.06
C TYR A 42 22.13 -10.26 2.58
N ILE A 43 22.52 -11.34 1.88
CA ILE A 43 22.18 -11.53 0.47
C ILE A 43 20.67 -11.54 0.28
N TYR A 44 19.92 -12.29 1.09
CA TYR A 44 18.46 -12.35 1.06
C TYR A 44 17.83 -10.96 1.14
N LEU A 45 18.33 -10.10 2.03
CA LEU A 45 17.77 -8.78 2.28
C LEU A 45 18.17 -7.72 1.25
N PHE A 46 19.40 -7.77 0.73
CA PHE A 46 19.98 -6.63 -0.01
C PHE A 46 20.48 -6.96 -1.41
N CYS A 47 20.95 -8.18 -1.66
CA CYS A 47 21.58 -8.55 -2.93
C CYS A 47 20.70 -9.43 -3.83
N ASN A 48 19.59 -9.95 -3.30
CA ASN A 48 18.76 -10.96 -3.95
C ASN A 48 17.78 -10.35 -4.97
N VAL A 49 18.33 -9.64 -5.96
CA VAL A 49 17.57 -9.03 -7.05
C VAL A 49 16.85 -10.14 -7.83
N GLU A 50 15.53 -10.00 -7.97
CA GLU A 50 14.63 -10.93 -8.67
C GLU A 50 14.68 -12.39 -8.16
N GLY A 51 15.20 -12.65 -6.96
CA GLY A 51 15.31 -14.01 -6.42
C GLY A 51 16.49 -14.82 -6.98
N SER A 52 17.49 -14.15 -7.57
CA SER A 52 18.69 -14.79 -8.15
C SER A 52 19.47 -15.71 -7.20
N TYR A 53 19.31 -15.54 -5.88
CA TYR A 53 19.96 -16.36 -4.85
C TYR A 53 19.02 -17.29 -4.09
N ASP A 54 17.71 -17.26 -4.35
CA ASP A 54 16.70 -17.98 -3.55
C ASP A 54 17.00 -19.47 -3.40
N HIS A 55 17.27 -20.16 -4.51
CA HIS A 55 17.57 -21.59 -4.47
C HIS A 55 18.86 -21.90 -3.71
N LYS A 56 19.90 -21.07 -3.83
CA LYS A 56 21.16 -21.24 -3.09
C LYS A 56 20.95 -21.03 -1.59
N ILE A 57 20.16 -20.00 -1.22
CA ILE A 57 19.79 -19.72 0.17
C ILE A 57 19.00 -20.88 0.75
N LEU A 58 18.00 -21.38 0.03
CA LEU A 58 17.19 -22.52 0.47
C LEU A 58 18.07 -23.73 0.78
N ILE A 59 18.94 -24.15 -0.16
CA ILE A 59 19.82 -25.30 0.03
C ILE A 59 20.77 -25.10 1.23
N LYS A 60 21.48 -23.97 1.27
CA LYS A 60 22.47 -23.74 2.34
C LYS A 60 21.83 -23.63 3.72
N PHE A 61 20.64 -23.04 3.82
CA PHE A 61 19.94 -22.91 5.10
C PHE A 61 19.38 -24.27 5.57
N GLU A 62 18.93 -25.13 4.66
CA GLU A 62 18.59 -26.52 5.00
C GLU A 62 19.83 -27.32 5.45
N GLU A 63 20.97 -27.14 4.78
CA GLU A 63 22.25 -27.72 5.21
C GLU A 63 22.65 -27.27 6.62
N LEU A 64 22.42 -26.00 7.00
CA LEU A 64 22.69 -25.54 8.37
C LEU A 64 21.89 -26.33 9.40
N ILE A 65 20.58 -26.55 9.15
CA ILE A 65 19.73 -27.35 10.03
C ILE A 65 20.25 -28.79 10.11
N ASN A 66 20.56 -29.40 8.97
CA ASN A 66 21.08 -30.77 8.91
C ASN A 66 22.44 -30.93 9.59
N ASN A 67 23.25 -29.87 9.61
CA ASN A 67 24.58 -29.84 10.22
C ASN A 67 24.56 -29.37 11.69
N GLY A 68 23.39 -29.29 12.32
CA GLY A 68 23.25 -29.14 13.77
C GLY A 68 22.80 -27.77 14.27
N LEU A 69 22.43 -26.83 13.37
CA LEU A 69 21.67 -25.64 13.76
C LEU A 69 20.33 -26.09 14.35
N SER A 70 20.07 -25.72 15.60
CA SER A 70 18.89 -26.16 16.33
C SER A 70 18.43 -25.13 17.35
N TYR A 71 17.15 -25.19 17.73
CA TYR A 71 16.57 -24.28 18.71
C TYR A 71 17.33 -24.24 20.04
N ASN A 72 17.76 -25.39 20.55
CA ASN A 72 18.44 -25.50 21.85
C ASN A 72 19.83 -24.87 21.86
N LYS A 73 20.50 -24.81 20.71
CA LYS A 73 21.87 -24.28 20.59
C LYS A 73 21.88 -22.82 20.12
N ASP A 74 21.06 -22.51 19.13
CA ASP A 74 21.14 -21.27 18.35
C ASP A 74 19.74 -20.67 18.13
N LYS A 75 18.96 -20.50 19.22
CA LYS A 75 17.53 -20.13 19.19
C LYS A 75 17.18 -19.04 18.18
N GLU A 76 17.83 -17.88 18.25
CA GLU A 76 17.49 -16.74 17.39
C GLU A 76 17.76 -17.02 15.91
N ILE A 77 18.93 -17.60 15.61
CA ILE A 77 19.34 -17.94 14.24
C ILE A 77 18.42 -19.02 13.67
N TYR A 78 18.09 -20.03 14.46
CA TYR A 78 17.22 -21.12 14.02
C TYR A 78 15.81 -20.63 13.66
N LEU A 79 15.22 -19.76 14.49
CA LEU A 79 13.91 -19.19 14.19
C LEU A 79 13.94 -18.29 12.94
N ASP A 80 14.98 -17.47 12.76
CA ASP A 80 15.12 -16.64 11.55
C ASP A 80 15.33 -17.48 10.28
N VAL A 81 16.11 -18.56 10.37
CA VAL A 81 16.30 -19.51 9.27
C VAL A 81 14.98 -20.18 8.89
N LEU A 82 14.19 -20.66 9.86
CA LEU A 82 12.87 -21.23 9.60
C LEU A 82 11.93 -20.22 8.92
N SER A 83 11.99 -18.95 9.33
CA SER A 83 11.25 -17.86 8.71
C SER A 83 11.61 -17.71 7.23
N VAL A 84 12.89 -17.54 6.92
CA VAL A 84 13.37 -17.38 5.53
C VAL A 84 13.03 -18.61 4.68
N LEU A 85 13.27 -19.82 5.19
CA LEU A 85 12.92 -21.05 4.48
C LEU A 85 11.42 -21.14 4.20
N SER A 86 10.56 -20.77 5.15
CA SER A 86 9.11 -20.78 4.93
C SER A 86 8.67 -19.81 3.83
N GLU A 87 9.23 -18.61 3.79
CA GLU A 87 8.93 -17.60 2.77
C GLU A 87 9.38 -18.06 1.38
N LEU A 88 10.59 -18.62 1.27
CA LEU A 88 11.12 -19.14 0.01
C LEU A 88 10.33 -20.36 -0.47
N CYS A 89 10.09 -21.36 0.39
CA CYS A 89 9.26 -22.51 0.03
C CYS A 89 7.87 -22.06 -0.44
N PHE A 90 7.30 -21.04 0.20
CA PHE A 90 6.02 -20.47 -0.22
C PHE A 90 6.10 -19.82 -1.62
N LYS A 91 7.12 -18.98 -1.87
CA LYS A 91 7.37 -18.34 -3.18
C LYS A 91 7.45 -19.36 -4.32
N TYR A 92 8.05 -20.51 -4.07
CA TYR A 92 8.23 -21.58 -5.05
C TYR A 92 7.17 -22.70 -4.99
N LYS A 93 6.03 -22.45 -4.32
CA LYS A 93 4.88 -23.38 -4.24
C LYS A 93 5.22 -24.73 -3.58
N LEU A 94 6.26 -24.79 -2.74
CA LEU A 94 6.65 -25.96 -1.94
C LEU A 94 5.84 -25.99 -0.63
N TYR A 95 4.51 -26.02 -0.73
CA TYR A 95 3.61 -25.76 0.40
C TYR A 95 3.77 -26.73 1.57
N LYS A 96 4.04 -28.01 1.29
CA LYS A 96 4.29 -29.02 2.35
C LYS A 96 5.52 -28.69 3.18
N GLN A 97 6.62 -28.28 2.54
CA GLN A 97 7.84 -27.88 3.24
C GLN A 97 7.64 -26.56 3.99
N ALA A 98 7.02 -25.56 3.35
CA ALA A 98 6.65 -24.31 3.99
C ALA A 98 5.81 -24.55 5.25
N ASN A 99 4.85 -25.48 5.20
CA ASN A 99 4.02 -25.86 6.34
C ASN A 99 4.86 -26.41 7.50
N ASN A 100 5.79 -27.33 7.20
CA ASN A 100 6.64 -27.93 8.23
C ASN A 100 7.47 -26.86 8.95
N TYR A 101 8.07 -25.93 8.19
CA TYR A 101 8.84 -24.83 8.78
C TYR A 101 7.97 -23.87 9.59
N LEU A 102 6.76 -23.54 9.12
CA LEU A 102 5.83 -22.68 9.86
C LEU A 102 5.25 -23.33 11.11
N LEU A 103 5.00 -24.64 11.09
CA LEU A 103 4.57 -25.40 12.26
C LEU A 103 5.66 -25.39 13.33
N LEU A 104 6.90 -25.70 12.95
CA LEU A 104 8.04 -25.56 13.85
C LEU A 104 8.11 -24.13 14.40
N LEU A 105 8.15 -23.13 13.53
CA LEU A 105 8.23 -21.72 13.95
C LEU A 105 7.14 -21.34 14.96
N ARG A 106 5.92 -21.86 14.80
CA ARG A 106 4.80 -21.62 15.72
C ARG A 106 4.89 -22.39 17.03
N ASP A 107 5.35 -23.63 16.98
CA ASP A 107 5.31 -24.55 18.13
C ASP A 107 6.48 -24.30 19.10
N ILE A 108 7.64 -23.90 18.58
CA ILE A 108 8.84 -23.60 19.39
C ILE A 108 9.14 -22.10 19.49
N GLY A 109 8.54 -21.26 18.64
CA GLY A 109 8.67 -19.81 18.72
C GLY A 109 7.89 -19.22 19.89
N GLU A 110 8.35 -18.09 20.41
CA GLU A 110 7.59 -17.34 21.41
C GLU A 110 6.38 -16.70 20.74
N TYR A 111 5.19 -17.19 21.08
CA TYR A 111 3.92 -16.79 20.44
C TYR A 111 3.77 -15.27 20.33
N GLU A 112 4.14 -14.49 21.35
CA GLU A 112 4.02 -13.03 21.36
C GLU A 112 4.87 -12.35 20.28
N ASN A 113 6.03 -12.91 19.98
CA ASN A 113 7.02 -12.36 19.06
C ASN A 113 6.83 -12.79 17.60
N LEU A 114 5.91 -13.74 17.34
CA LEU A 114 5.64 -14.18 15.97
C LEU A 114 4.91 -13.10 15.16
N PRO A 115 5.42 -12.75 13.96
CA PRO A 115 4.80 -11.75 13.10
C PRO A 115 3.49 -12.25 12.50
N ILE A 116 2.59 -11.32 12.17
CA ILE A 116 1.23 -11.63 11.66
C ILE A 116 1.28 -12.52 10.40
N TRP A 117 2.28 -12.31 9.53
CA TRP A 117 2.39 -13.03 8.27
C TRP A 117 2.54 -14.55 8.45
N VAL A 118 3.10 -15.03 9.58
CA VAL A 118 3.25 -16.46 9.88
C VAL A 118 1.89 -17.15 9.96
N PHE A 119 0.93 -16.50 10.62
CA PHE A 119 -0.43 -17.00 10.75
C PHE A 119 -1.20 -16.88 9.43
N ASN A 120 -0.99 -15.80 8.70
CA ASN A 120 -1.56 -15.59 7.37
C ASN A 120 -1.13 -16.69 6.40
N TYR A 121 0.17 -17.00 6.33
CA TYR A 121 0.67 -18.06 5.45
C TYR A 121 0.26 -19.44 5.91
N SER A 122 0.18 -19.68 7.23
CA SER A 122 -0.42 -20.92 7.76
C SER A 122 -1.86 -21.10 7.26
N ALA A 123 -2.68 -20.03 7.29
CA ALA A 123 -4.05 -20.07 6.78
C ALA A 123 -4.10 -20.38 5.28
N LYS A 124 -3.19 -19.77 4.49
CA LYS A 124 -3.11 -20.01 3.05
C LYS A 124 -2.74 -21.45 2.71
N ILE A 125 -1.77 -22.01 3.43
CA ILE A 125 -1.32 -23.38 3.20
C ILE A 125 -2.43 -24.41 3.42
N ILE A 126 -3.35 -24.19 4.37
CA ILE A 126 -4.46 -25.12 4.63
C ILE A 126 -5.25 -25.38 3.34
N PHE A 127 -5.74 -24.31 2.70
CA PHE A 127 -6.57 -24.47 1.50
C PHE A 127 -5.76 -24.72 0.22
N MET A 128 -4.48 -24.34 0.17
CA MET A 128 -3.61 -24.67 -0.96
C MET A 128 -3.17 -26.14 -0.96
N ASN A 129 -3.14 -26.81 0.20
CA ASN A 129 -2.85 -28.24 0.30
C ASN A 129 -4.10 -29.09 0.04
N ASP A 130 -5.23 -28.75 0.68
CA ASP A 130 -6.49 -29.47 0.50
C ASP A 130 -7.68 -28.51 0.64
N ILE A 131 -8.17 -28.05 -0.52
CA ILE A 131 -9.33 -27.14 -0.60
C ILE A 131 -10.62 -27.80 -0.08
N LYS A 132 -10.73 -29.14 -0.15
CA LYS A 132 -11.92 -29.85 0.34
C LYS A 132 -11.93 -29.83 1.86
N ASP A 133 -10.83 -30.19 2.50
CA ASP A 133 -10.71 -30.11 3.97
C ASP A 133 -10.95 -28.69 4.49
N ALA A 134 -10.41 -27.69 3.79
CA ALA A 134 -10.66 -26.28 4.08
C ALA A 134 -12.14 -25.89 4.02
N LEU A 135 -12.93 -26.50 3.13
CA LEU A 135 -14.37 -26.29 3.05
C LEU A 135 -15.13 -26.97 4.21
N TYR A 136 -14.66 -28.12 4.69
CA TYR A 136 -15.22 -28.77 5.88
C TYR A 136 -14.89 -28.01 7.17
N ASN A 137 -13.70 -27.38 7.22
CA ASN A 137 -13.16 -26.74 8.41
C ASN A 137 -12.78 -25.25 8.21
N PRO A 138 -13.65 -24.39 7.64
CA PRO A 138 -13.28 -23.01 7.24
C PRO A 138 -12.95 -22.10 8.44
N ASP A 139 -13.44 -22.45 9.62
CA ASP A 139 -13.16 -21.76 10.88
C ASP A 139 -11.66 -21.79 11.23
N THR A 140 -10.93 -22.84 10.85
CA THR A 140 -9.48 -22.93 11.08
C THR A 140 -8.71 -21.83 10.34
N ILE A 141 -9.14 -21.50 9.12
CA ILE A 141 -8.58 -20.43 8.30
C ILE A 141 -8.85 -19.08 8.98
N ILE A 142 -10.11 -18.81 9.35
CA ILE A 142 -10.47 -17.54 10.00
C ILE A 142 -9.75 -17.36 11.34
N LYS A 143 -9.65 -18.41 12.16
CA LYS A 143 -8.91 -18.39 13.43
C LYS A 143 -7.45 -18.02 13.26
N LEU A 144 -6.82 -18.46 12.17
CA LEU A 144 -5.43 -18.10 11.86
C LEU A 144 -5.34 -16.65 11.36
N LEU A 145 -6.21 -16.24 10.42
CA LEU A 145 -6.21 -14.88 9.87
C LEU A 145 -6.52 -13.79 10.91
N THR A 146 -7.26 -14.14 11.96
CA THR A 146 -7.64 -13.23 13.06
C THR A 146 -6.78 -13.39 14.31
N LYS A 147 -5.77 -14.28 14.28
CA LYS A 147 -5.05 -14.72 15.48
C LYS A 147 -4.33 -13.61 16.25
N LYS A 148 -3.73 -12.67 15.52
CA LYS A 148 -2.91 -11.57 16.06
C LYS A 148 -3.56 -10.20 15.98
N CYS A 149 -4.48 -10.02 15.04
CA CYS A 149 -5.14 -8.74 14.80
C CYS A 149 -6.51 -8.99 14.18
N ARG A 150 -7.39 -8.00 14.28
CA ARG A 150 -8.67 -8.04 13.57
C ARG A 150 -8.44 -8.07 12.07
N LEU A 151 -9.31 -8.78 11.35
CA LEU A 151 -9.14 -8.99 9.91
C LEU A 151 -9.19 -7.69 9.10
N ASP A 152 -10.00 -6.71 9.51
CA ASP A 152 -10.11 -5.39 8.89
C ASP A 152 -8.81 -4.58 8.92
N LYS A 153 -7.88 -4.92 9.83
CA LYS A 153 -6.56 -4.31 9.96
C LYS A 153 -5.43 -5.18 9.40
N ASN A 154 -5.75 -6.38 8.91
CA ASN A 154 -4.80 -7.34 8.36
C ASN A 154 -4.97 -7.43 6.84
N PHE A 155 -4.40 -6.47 6.10
CA PHE A 155 -4.53 -6.40 4.64
C PHE A 155 -4.11 -7.68 3.92
N GLN A 156 -3.00 -8.30 4.35
CA GLN A 156 -2.54 -9.57 3.80
C GLN A 156 -3.56 -10.68 4.11
N GLY A 157 -4.12 -10.72 5.31
CA GLY A 157 -5.14 -11.69 5.69
C GLY A 157 -6.43 -11.54 4.89
N VAL A 158 -6.86 -10.31 4.58
CA VAL A 158 -7.99 -10.05 3.67
C VAL A 158 -7.70 -10.58 2.27
N SER A 159 -6.50 -10.32 1.73
CA SER A 159 -6.10 -10.85 0.41
C SER A 159 -6.10 -12.37 0.38
N ILE A 160 -5.63 -13.03 1.44
CA ILE A 160 -5.66 -14.49 1.56
C ILE A 160 -7.09 -15.02 1.68
N LEU A 161 -7.97 -14.33 2.42
CA LEU A 161 -9.38 -14.71 2.48
C LEU A 161 -10.04 -14.63 1.10
N LYS A 162 -9.76 -13.58 0.32
CA LYS A 162 -10.26 -13.45 -1.06
C LYS A 162 -9.77 -14.60 -1.94
N GLU A 163 -8.48 -14.90 -1.87
CA GLU A 163 -7.89 -16.01 -2.61
C GLU A 163 -8.51 -17.36 -2.23
N PHE A 164 -8.78 -17.58 -0.93
CA PHE A 164 -9.52 -18.76 -0.48
C PHE A 164 -10.89 -18.89 -1.17
N ILE A 165 -11.65 -17.80 -1.25
CA ILE A 165 -12.96 -17.81 -1.94
C ILE A 165 -12.82 -18.10 -3.43
N LEU A 166 -11.81 -17.53 -4.09
CA LEU A 166 -11.52 -17.81 -5.50
C LEU A 166 -11.15 -19.28 -5.72
N CYS A 167 -10.31 -19.87 -4.86
CA CYS A 167 -10.01 -21.30 -4.93
C CYS A 167 -11.25 -22.18 -4.70
N LEU A 168 -12.19 -21.74 -3.84
CA LEU A 168 -13.47 -22.43 -3.68
C LEU A 168 -14.33 -22.33 -4.93
N ILE A 169 -14.40 -21.18 -5.58
CA ILE A 169 -15.09 -20.99 -6.87
C ILE A 169 -14.54 -21.98 -7.89
N ASP A 170 -13.22 -21.98 -8.11
CA ASP A 170 -12.56 -22.89 -9.03
C ASP A 170 -12.87 -24.36 -8.67
N SER A 171 -12.85 -24.70 -7.37
CA SER A 171 -13.18 -26.05 -6.92
C SER A 171 -14.63 -26.43 -7.19
N VAL A 172 -15.58 -25.50 -7.10
CA VAL A 172 -17.01 -25.75 -7.36
C VAL A 172 -17.27 -25.88 -8.87
N GLU A 173 -16.67 -25.03 -9.70
CA GLU A 173 -16.80 -25.09 -11.16
C GLU A 173 -16.27 -26.41 -11.74
N ASN A 174 -15.25 -26.98 -11.12
CA ASN A 174 -14.67 -28.26 -11.50
C ASN A 174 -15.37 -29.48 -10.88
N LEU A 175 -16.46 -29.31 -10.13
CA LEU A 175 -17.23 -30.46 -9.64
C LEU A 175 -17.99 -31.13 -10.79
N ASP A 176 -17.80 -32.44 -10.93
CA ASP A 176 -18.64 -33.25 -11.82
C ASP A 176 -20.13 -33.07 -11.47
N LYS A 177 -21.00 -33.01 -12.49
CA LYS A 177 -22.46 -32.85 -12.33
C LYS A 177 -23.14 -33.92 -11.43
N GLN A 178 -22.43 -35.00 -11.11
CA GLN A 178 -22.88 -36.05 -10.19
C GLN A 178 -22.45 -35.80 -8.72
N ASN A 179 -21.41 -35.01 -8.48
CA ASN A 179 -20.93 -34.62 -7.15
C ASN A 179 -21.52 -33.25 -6.77
N SER A 180 -22.75 -33.26 -6.28
CA SER A 180 -23.36 -32.05 -5.73
C SER A 180 -22.60 -31.62 -4.46
N LEU A 181 -22.22 -30.35 -4.38
CA LEU A 181 -21.79 -29.75 -3.12
C LEU A 181 -22.91 -29.94 -2.09
N ASN A 182 -22.60 -30.51 -0.91
CA ASN A 182 -23.58 -30.62 0.16
C ASN A 182 -23.90 -29.20 0.67
N PHE A 183 -25.17 -28.78 0.56
CA PHE A 183 -25.64 -27.48 1.04
C PHE A 183 -25.30 -27.21 2.51
N GLU A 184 -25.19 -28.25 3.33
CA GLU A 184 -24.79 -28.10 4.74
C GLU A 184 -23.36 -27.57 4.89
N LEU A 185 -22.45 -27.94 3.97
CA LEU A 185 -21.09 -27.40 3.94
C LEU A 185 -21.08 -25.92 3.60
N PHE A 186 -21.94 -25.52 2.65
CA PHE A 186 -22.08 -24.11 2.31
C PHE A 186 -22.61 -23.28 3.48
N PHE A 187 -23.61 -23.76 4.22
CA PHE A 187 -24.10 -23.06 5.41
C PHE A 187 -23.01 -22.96 6.50
N GLY A 188 -22.20 -24.01 6.68
CA GLY A 188 -21.03 -23.97 7.56
C GLY A 188 -20.06 -22.86 7.18
N LEU A 189 -19.71 -22.78 5.89
CA LEU A 189 -18.86 -21.72 5.33
C LEU A 189 -19.49 -20.33 5.50
N GLN A 190 -20.76 -20.17 5.18
CA GLN A 190 -21.49 -18.90 5.31
C GLN A 190 -21.47 -18.39 6.75
N ASN A 191 -21.72 -19.26 7.73
CA ASN A 191 -21.73 -18.86 9.14
C ASN A 191 -20.38 -18.31 9.60
N VAL A 192 -19.29 -18.89 9.10
CA VAL A 192 -17.92 -18.46 9.41
C VAL A 192 -17.56 -17.15 8.68
N ILE A 193 -18.00 -16.99 7.43
CA ILE A 193 -17.65 -15.83 6.59
C ILE A 193 -18.55 -14.61 6.82
N LYS A 194 -19.79 -14.81 7.26
CA LYS A 194 -20.80 -13.75 7.42
C LYS A 194 -20.30 -12.46 8.08
N PRO A 195 -19.46 -12.49 9.15
CA PRO A 195 -18.93 -11.28 9.76
C PRO A 195 -17.99 -10.45 8.86
N TYR A 196 -17.42 -11.09 7.83
CA TYR A 196 -16.35 -10.54 6.98
C TYR A 196 -16.81 -10.26 5.53
N THR A 197 -18.08 -10.46 5.21
CA THR A 197 -18.61 -10.30 3.85
C THR A 197 -18.36 -8.90 3.27
N HIS A 198 -18.41 -7.85 4.09
CA HIS A 198 -18.08 -6.49 3.68
C HIS A 198 -16.63 -6.32 3.17
N LEU A 199 -15.70 -7.19 3.57
CA LEU A 199 -14.29 -7.17 3.12
C LEU A 199 -14.08 -7.93 1.81
N ILE A 200 -14.99 -8.85 1.47
CA ILE A 200 -14.87 -9.80 0.35
C ILE A 200 -16.15 -9.86 -0.50
N ALA A 201 -16.94 -8.79 -0.53
CA ALA A 201 -18.30 -8.81 -1.06
C ALA A 201 -18.36 -9.28 -2.52
N LYS A 202 -17.40 -8.84 -3.34
CA LYS A 202 -17.29 -9.24 -4.75
C LYS A 202 -17.04 -10.74 -4.88
N GLU A 203 -16.02 -11.26 -4.21
CA GLU A 203 -15.63 -12.67 -4.27
C GLU A 203 -16.74 -13.57 -3.68
N TRP A 204 -17.38 -13.12 -2.60
CA TRP A 204 -18.49 -13.81 -1.96
C TRP A 204 -19.72 -13.93 -2.87
N ASN A 205 -20.10 -12.84 -3.55
CA ASN A 205 -21.20 -12.86 -4.51
C ASN A 205 -20.91 -13.80 -5.69
N LEU A 206 -19.66 -13.78 -6.19
CA LEU A 206 -19.26 -14.69 -7.26
C LEU A 206 -19.36 -16.16 -6.83
N LEU A 207 -18.92 -16.50 -5.61
CA LEU A 207 -19.07 -17.85 -5.07
C LEU A 207 -20.54 -18.27 -4.97
N LEU A 208 -21.42 -17.38 -4.52
CA LEU A 208 -22.86 -17.64 -4.48
C LEU A 208 -23.41 -17.97 -5.86
N GLU A 209 -23.12 -17.15 -6.87
CA GLU A 209 -23.53 -17.38 -8.26
C GLU A 209 -23.02 -18.71 -8.80
N THR A 210 -21.73 -19.01 -8.59
CA THR A 210 -21.12 -20.27 -9.01
C THR A 210 -21.81 -21.48 -8.36
N ILE A 211 -22.08 -21.42 -7.05
CA ILE A 211 -22.77 -22.49 -6.32
C ILE A 211 -24.19 -22.69 -6.85
N ILE A 212 -24.93 -21.62 -7.13
CA ILE A 212 -26.29 -21.70 -7.69
C ILE A 212 -26.27 -22.40 -9.05
N ASN A 213 -25.33 -22.05 -9.90
CA ASN A 213 -25.23 -22.61 -11.25
C ASN A 213 -24.86 -24.11 -11.24
N HIS A 214 -24.10 -24.56 -10.24
CA HIS A 214 -23.56 -25.93 -10.18
C HIS A 214 -24.32 -26.87 -9.23
N CYS A 215 -25.01 -26.36 -8.22
CA CYS A 215 -25.75 -27.19 -7.27
C CYS A 215 -27.15 -27.54 -7.79
N ARG A 216 -27.41 -28.84 -8.02
CA ARG A 216 -28.78 -29.37 -8.16
C ARG A 216 -29.48 -29.27 -6.81
N ILE A 217 -30.34 -28.26 -6.67
CA ILE A 217 -31.04 -28.03 -5.42
C ILE A 217 -32.18 -29.04 -5.26
N HIS A 218 -32.20 -29.79 -4.15
CA HIS A 218 -33.35 -30.62 -3.79
C HIS A 218 -34.49 -29.72 -3.27
N ASN A 219 -35.64 -29.80 -3.94
CA ASN A 219 -36.86 -28.97 -3.88
C ASN A 219 -37.33 -28.38 -2.52
N LYS A 220 -36.91 -28.87 -1.35
CA LYS A 220 -37.46 -28.44 -0.04
C LYS A 220 -36.69 -27.31 0.67
N LYS A 221 -35.40 -27.10 0.36
CA LYS A 221 -34.60 -25.96 0.90
C LYS A 221 -34.31 -24.87 -0.15
N GLN A 222 -34.81 -25.08 -1.36
CA GLN A 222 -34.60 -24.24 -2.52
C GLN A 222 -35.34 -22.89 -2.43
N SER A 223 -36.56 -22.89 -1.91
CA SER A 223 -37.37 -21.66 -1.79
C SER A 223 -36.78 -20.66 -0.80
N GLN A 224 -36.37 -21.10 0.40
CA GLN A 224 -35.78 -20.23 1.42
C GLN A 224 -34.45 -19.62 0.97
N PHE A 225 -33.67 -20.36 0.18
CA PHE A 225 -32.40 -19.89 -0.38
C PHE A 225 -32.60 -18.90 -1.53
N TYR A 226 -33.58 -19.15 -2.41
CA TYR A 226 -33.97 -18.19 -3.45
C TYR A 226 -34.61 -16.93 -2.89
N GLU A 227 -35.36 -17.01 -1.79
CA GLU A 227 -35.93 -15.85 -1.09
C GLU A 227 -34.80 -14.99 -0.49
N PHE A 228 -33.82 -15.61 0.18
CA PHE A 228 -32.64 -14.91 0.68
C PHE A 228 -31.77 -14.30 -0.44
N LEU A 229 -31.59 -15.00 -1.57
CA LEU A 229 -30.88 -14.48 -2.74
C LEU A 229 -31.64 -13.36 -3.43
N PHE A 230 -32.96 -13.48 -3.51
CA PHE A 230 -33.83 -12.43 -4.02
C PHE A 230 -33.70 -11.18 -3.14
N ASP A 231 -33.71 -11.33 -1.82
CA ASP A 231 -33.50 -10.23 -0.89
C ASP A 231 -32.11 -9.60 -1.05
N LEU A 232 -31.05 -10.41 -1.19
CA LEU A 232 -29.69 -9.91 -1.44
C LEU A 232 -29.56 -9.18 -2.78
N ASN A 233 -30.12 -9.72 -3.86
CA ASN A 233 -30.12 -9.06 -5.16
C ASN A 233 -30.96 -7.79 -5.14
N THR A 234 -32.10 -7.79 -4.44
CA THR A 234 -32.92 -6.60 -4.22
C THR A 234 -32.14 -5.52 -3.48
N ILE A 235 -31.41 -5.91 -2.42
CA ILE A 235 -30.55 -4.99 -1.67
C ILE A 235 -29.42 -4.46 -2.56
N ASN A 236 -28.74 -5.31 -3.33
CA ASN A 236 -27.68 -4.88 -4.25
C ASN A 236 -28.20 -3.94 -5.33
N GLN A 237 -29.38 -4.22 -5.89
CA GLN A 237 -30.04 -3.36 -6.86
C GLN A 237 -30.42 -2.00 -6.24
N LEU A 238 -31.00 -2.00 -5.04
CA LEU A 238 -31.26 -0.77 -4.29
C LEU A 238 -29.97 0.01 -4.00
N LEU A 239 -28.87 -0.67 -3.71
CA LEU A 239 -27.58 -0.06 -3.43
C LEU A 239 -26.95 0.52 -4.71
N GLU A 240 -27.08 -0.15 -5.86
CA GLU A 240 -26.73 0.40 -7.18
C GLU A 240 -27.59 1.61 -7.55
N GLU A 241 -28.89 1.56 -7.29
CA GLU A 241 -29.80 2.69 -7.50
C GLU A 241 -29.39 3.89 -6.63
N LYS A 242 -29.05 3.65 -5.36
CA LYS A 242 -28.53 4.67 -4.46
C LYS A 242 -27.17 5.22 -4.90
N ASN A 243 -26.29 4.38 -5.42
CA ASN A 243 -25.02 4.83 -6.01
C ASN A 243 -25.25 5.71 -7.26
N LYS A 244 -26.18 5.32 -8.15
CA LYS A 244 -26.57 6.16 -9.30
C LYS A 244 -27.20 7.47 -8.86
N GLU A 245 -28.02 7.46 -7.80
CA GLU A 245 -28.57 8.68 -7.19
C GLU A 245 -27.47 9.57 -6.62
N TYR A 246 -26.50 8.98 -5.91
CA TYR A 246 -25.32 9.68 -5.40
C TYR A 246 -24.50 10.30 -6.53
N GLU A 247 -24.22 9.57 -7.60
CA GLU A 247 -23.52 10.09 -8.78
C GLU A 247 -24.29 11.24 -9.43
N ARG A 248 -25.62 11.13 -9.57
CA ARG A 248 -26.45 12.22 -10.08
C ARG A 248 -26.39 13.46 -9.18
N LEU A 249 -26.48 13.28 -7.87
CA LEU A 249 -26.37 14.37 -6.90
C LEU A 249 -24.97 15.01 -6.92
N TYR A 250 -23.93 14.20 -7.04
CA TYR A 250 -22.55 14.66 -7.15
C TYR A 250 -22.30 15.43 -8.44
N ASN A 251 -22.81 14.95 -9.58
CA ASN A 251 -22.75 15.67 -10.85
C ASN A 251 -23.57 16.97 -10.81
N LYS A 252 -24.74 16.96 -10.15
CA LYS A 252 -25.52 18.17 -9.91
C LYS A 252 -24.80 19.15 -8.99
N TYR A 253 -24.06 18.66 -7.99
CA TYR A 253 -23.19 19.48 -7.16
C TYR A 253 -22.09 20.13 -7.99
N ILE A 254 -21.43 19.38 -8.88
CA ILE A 254 -20.43 19.94 -9.81
C ILE A 254 -21.08 20.99 -10.72
N GLU A 255 -22.25 20.72 -11.30
CA GLU A 255 -22.96 21.68 -12.16
C GLU A 255 -23.35 22.96 -11.39
N LEU A 256 -23.82 22.81 -10.14
CA LEU A 256 -24.14 23.94 -9.28
C LEU A 256 -22.90 24.71 -8.87
N GLU A 257 -21.79 24.04 -8.62
CA GLU A 257 -20.48 24.65 -8.34
C GLU A 257 -20.01 25.44 -9.57
N ASP A 258 -20.04 24.85 -10.77
CA ASP A 258 -19.69 25.52 -12.02
C ASP A 258 -20.60 26.72 -12.30
N ARG A 259 -21.90 26.58 -12.02
CA ARG A 259 -22.87 27.68 -12.13
C ARG A 259 -22.61 28.76 -11.08
N TYR A 260 -22.28 28.40 -9.86
CA TYR A 260 -21.89 29.33 -8.80
C TYR A 260 -20.61 30.08 -9.20
N GLN A 261 -19.60 29.39 -9.73
CA GLN A 261 -18.37 29.99 -10.25
C GLN A 261 -18.65 30.90 -11.46
N SER A 262 -19.57 30.54 -12.35
CA SER A 262 -20.00 31.37 -13.49
C SER A 262 -20.76 32.62 -13.03
N LEU A 263 -21.71 32.48 -12.09
CA LEU A 263 -22.43 33.59 -11.47
C LEU A 263 -21.50 34.50 -10.67
N MET A 264 -20.54 33.93 -9.93
CA MET A 264 -19.47 34.67 -9.28
C MET A 264 -18.67 35.43 -10.33
N SER A 265 -18.22 34.78 -11.40
CA SER A 265 -17.50 35.41 -12.51
C SER A 265 -18.29 36.55 -13.17
N GLN A 266 -19.61 36.41 -13.32
CA GLN A 266 -20.50 37.45 -13.82
C GLN A 266 -20.74 38.57 -12.80
N SER A 267 -20.83 38.27 -11.50
CA SER A 267 -20.86 39.28 -10.43
C SER A 267 -19.56 40.07 -10.34
N TYR A 268 -18.41 39.44 -10.64
CA TYR A 268 -17.11 40.09 -10.77
C TYR A 268 -16.98 40.93 -12.06
N LEU A 269 -17.85 40.72 -13.06
CA LEU A 269 -17.93 41.57 -14.25
C LEU A 269 -18.89 42.76 -14.08
N LEU A 270 -19.71 42.77 -13.03
CA LEU A 270 -20.67 43.83 -12.71
C LEU A 270 -20.28 44.68 -11.50
N GLU A 271 -19.20 44.35 -10.81
CA GLU A 271 -18.59 45.18 -9.76
C GLU A 271 -17.18 45.60 -10.16
N ASP A 272 -17.11 46.69 -10.92
CA ASP A 272 -15.89 47.39 -11.33
C ASP A 272 -15.29 48.20 -10.17
N ASP A 273 -14.93 47.54 -9.06
CA ASP A 273 -14.23 48.19 -7.94
C ASP A 273 -13.27 47.27 -7.14
N ARG A 274 -12.96 46.05 -7.62
CA ARG A 274 -12.01 45.11 -6.97
C ARG A 274 -10.75 44.79 -7.78
N SER A 275 -10.37 45.68 -8.70
CA SER A 275 -9.19 45.55 -9.57
C SER A 275 -7.84 45.49 -8.83
N ASN A 276 -7.76 45.92 -7.56
CA ASN A 276 -6.48 46.02 -6.84
C ASN A 276 -5.95 44.73 -6.17
N PHE A 277 -6.74 43.64 -6.05
CA PHE A 277 -6.31 42.43 -5.31
C PHE A 277 -5.59 41.37 -6.17
N LYS A 278 -6.02 41.20 -7.44
CA LYS A 278 -5.47 40.18 -8.34
C LYS A 278 -4.12 40.56 -8.96
N GLU A 279 -3.73 41.83 -8.91
CA GLU A 279 -2.46 42.32 -9.49
C GLU A 279 -1.21 41.99 -8.64
N LYS A 280 -1.34 41.44 -7.42
CA LYS A 280 -0.21 41.28 -6.48
C LYS A 280 0.16 39.85 -6.06
N ILE A 281 -0.56 38.82 -6.50
CA ILE A 281 -0.25 37.43 -6.10
C ILE A 281 0.83 36.86 -7.01
N LYS A 282 1.97 36.46 -6.44
CA LYS A 282 3.04 35.74 -7.14
C LYS A 282 3.36 34.43 -6.43
N ILE A 283 3.37 33.32 -7.16
CA ILE A 283 3.57 31.96 -6.63
C ILE A 283 4.89 31.37 -7.13
N LEU A 284 5.65 30.80 -6.20
CA LEU A 284 6.84 30.01 -6.50
C LEU A 284 6.48 28.53 -6.57
N VAL A 285 6.89 27.83 -7.63
CA VAL A 285 6.78 26.37 -7.75
C VAL A 285 8.18 25.77 -7.78
N LEU A 286 8.54 25.01 -6.75
CA LEU A 286 9.85 24.40 -6.57
C LEU A 286 9.72 22.87 -6.49
N GLY A 287 10.31 22.14 -7.43
CA GLY A 287 10.34 20.67 -7.38
C GLY A 287 10.49 20.04 -8.75
N ALA A 288 11.24 18.94 -8.83
CA ALA A 288 11.44 18.21 -10.07
C ALA A 288 10.10 17.73 -10.64
N SER A 289 9.87 17.98 -11.92
CA SER A 289 8.63 17.59 -12.59
C SER A 289 8.89 17.12 -14.02
N SER A 290 8.25 16.00 -14.38
CA SER A 290 8.13 15.57 -15.77
C SER A 290 6.93 16.21 -16.49
N LEU A 291 6.12 17.01 -15.77
CA LEU A 291 4.95 17.69 -16.34
C LEU A 291 5.40 18.89 -17.17
N LYS A 292 4.88 19.00 -18.40
CA LYS A 292 5.17 20.15 -19.26
C LYS A 292 4.62 21.44 -18.65
N LYS A 293 5.38 22.54 -18.75
CA LYS A 293 5.05 23.85 -18.15
C LYS A 293 3.70 24.38 -18.60
N GLU A 294 3.29 24.09 -19.84
CA GLU A 294 2.02 24.54 -20.42
C GLU A 294 0.82 24.01 -19.64
N TYR A 295 0.91 22.79 -19.09
CA TYR A 295 -0.15 22.24 -18.24
C TYR A 295 -0.24 22.94 -16.89
N ILE A 296 0.91 23.28 -16.30
CA ILE A 296 0.97 24.03 -15.04
C ILE A 296 0.35 25.42 -15.23
N PHE A 297 0.72 26.12 -16.30
CA PHE A 297 0.11 27.39 -16.65
C PHE A 297 -1.37 27.28 -17.00
N GLY A 298 -1.79 26.19 -17.66
CA GLY A 298 -3.20 25.92 -17.94
C GLY A 298 -4.02 25.82 -16.67
N ILE A 299 -3.56 25.02 -15.71
CA ILE A 299 -4.21 24.88 -14.40
C ILE A 299 -4.19 26.21 -13.65
N ALA A 300 -3.07 26.92 -13.62
CA ALA A 300 -2.99 28.22 -12.93
C ALA A 300 -3.96 29.25 -13.49
N LYS A 301 -4.18 29.24 -14.81
CA LYS A 301 -5.17 30.09 -15.49
C LYS A 301 -6.60 29.77 -15.04
N GLU A 302 -6.92 28.50 -14.75
CA GLU A 302 -8.23 28.11 -14.18
C GLU A 302 -8.48 28.81 -12.83
N PHE A 303 -7.42 29.08 -12.05
CA PHE A 303 -7.50 29.85 -10.80
C PHE A 303 -7.34 31.37 -10.97
N GLY A 304 -7.32 31.85 -12.22
CA GLY A 304 -7.21 33.27 -12.55
C GLY A 304 -5.81 33.86 -12.38
N LEU A 305 -4.76 33.03 -12.39
CA LEU A 305 -3.36 33.48 -12.37
C LEU A 305 -2.78 33.54 -13.79
N SER A 306 -2.07 34.61 -14.11
CA SER A 306 -1.32 34.75 -15.36
C SER A 306 0.02 33.99 -15.29
N LYS A 307 0.70 33.82 -16.43
CA LYS A 307 1.98 33.08 -16.48
C LYS A 307 3.09 33.79 -15.71
N ASP A 308 3.10 35.12 -15.74
CA ASP A 308 4.01 36.03 -15.05
C ASP A 308 3.85 36.01 -13.52
N GLN A 309 2.72 35.50 -13.02
CA GLN A 309 2.47 35.27 -11.60
C GLN A 309 3.03 33.93 -11.09
N LEU A 310 3.63 33.10 -11.95
CA LEU A 310 4.22 31.82 -11.58
C LEU A 310 5.70 31.73 -11.96
N ASP A 311 6.56 31.60 -10.96
CA ASP A 311 7.98 31.26 -11.18
C ASP A 311 8.16 29.75 -11.03
N LEU A 312 8.54 29.09 -12.14
CA LEU A 312 8.64 27.62 -12.22
C LEU A 312 10.10 27.15 -12.17
N PHE A 313 10.47 26.51 -11.06
CA PHE A 313 11.74 25.82 -10.84
C PHE A 313 11.49 24.31 -10.83
N LEU A 314 11.49 23.72 -12.04
CA LEU A 314 11.07 22.32 -12.28
C LEU A 314 12.21 21.37 -12.65
N ASP A 315 13.41 21.91 -12.87
CA ASP A 315 14.58 21.14 -13.27
C ASP A 315 15.42 20.81 -12.02
N TYR A 316 15.81 19.55 -11.87
CA TYR A 316 16.54 19.05 -10.69
C TYR A 316 17.81 19.89 -10.40
N ASP A 317 18.58 20.25 -11.44
CA ASP A 317 19.81 21.05 -11.32
C ASP A 317 19.57 22.53 -10.99
N LYS A 318 18.43 23.08 -11.42
CA LYS A 318 18.07 24.48 -11.13
C LYS A 318 17.54 24.64 -9.71
N ASN A 319 16.84 23.61 -9.20
CA ASN A 319 16.27 23.60 -7.86
C ASN A 319 17.36 23.51 -6.78
N ARG A 320 18.45 22.78 -7.08
CA ARG A 320 19.60 22.63 -6.17
C ARG A 320 20.24 23.96 -5.79
N ARG A 321 20.22 24.94 -6.71
CA ARG A 321 20.87 26.26 -6.53
C ARG A 321 19.95 27.34 -5.98
N PHE A 322 18.66 27.03 -5.77
CA PHE A 322 17.70 28.00 -5.27
C PHE A 322 18.00 28.36 -3.81
N GLN A 323 18.16 29.65 -3.53
CA GLN A 323 18.52 30.14 -2.19
C GLN A 323 17.25 30.36 -1.36
N ILE A 324 16.75 29.29 -0.74
CA ILE A 324 15.50 29.32 0.03
C ILE A 324 15.51 30.38 1.14
N GLU A 325 16.67 30.63 1.75
CA GLU A 325 16.86 31.61 2.82
C GLU A 325 16.41 33.02 2.43
N LYS A 326 16.55 33.40 1.16
CA LYS A 326 16.16 34.73 0.67
C LYS A 326 14.66 34.99 0.72
N LEU A 327 13.84 33.94 0.92
CA LEU A 327 12.39 34.08 1.04
C LEU A 327 11.94 34.38 2.48
N ARG A 328 12.84 34.32 3.46
CA ARG A 328 12.49 34.57 4.85
C ARG A 328 12.38 36.07 5.09
N TYR A 329 11.25 36.52 5.65
CA TYR A 329 10.85 37.89 5.97
C TYR A 329 10.76 38.90 4.82
N ASN A 330 11.29 38.58 3.63
CA ASN A 330 11.26 39.47 2.47
C ASN A 330 11.09 38.70 1.15
N SER A 331 10.04 37.87 1.10
CA SER A 331 9.71 37.11 -0.10
C SER A 331 9.00 37.97 -1.14
N PRO A 332 9.41 37.92 -2.43
CA PRO A 332 8.61 38.47 -3.53
C PRO A 332 7.40 37.59 -3.89
N TYR A 333 7.25 36.44 -3.23
CA TYR A 333 6.17 35.48 -3.44
C TYR A 333 5.17 35.52 -2.30
N SER A 334 3.90 35.51 -2.68
CA SER A 334 2.76 35.39 -1.78
C SER A 334 2.57 33.97 -1.26
N GLY A 335 3.12 32.95 -1.94
CA GLY A 335 3.12 31.57 -1.47
C GLY A 335 4.01 30.64 -2.29
N ILE A 336 4.27 29.44 -1.73
CA ILE A 336 5.23 28.47 -2.26
C ILE A 336 4.57 27.09 -2.42
N LEU A 337 4.75 26.46 -3.59
CA LEU A 337 4.40 25.07 -3.84
C LEU A 337 5.65 24.20 -3.96
N ILE A 338 5.68 23.09 -3.22
CA ILE A 338 6.88 22.25 -3.08
C ILE A 338 6.61 20.83 -3.57
N GLY A 339 7.25 20.44 -4.68
CA GLY A 339 7.30 19.06 -5.17
C GLY A 339 8.55 18.31 -4.68
N PRO A 340 8.97 17.23 -5.35
CA PRO A 340 10.19 16.51 -4.98
C PRO A 340 11.43 17.37 -5.26
N VAL A 341 12.21 17.67 -4.22
CA VAL A 341 13.42 18.48 -4.30
C VAL A 341 14.64 17.63 -3.91
N ALA A 342 15.78 17.86 -4.57
CA ALA A 342 17.05 17.21 -4.23
C ALA A 342 17.43 17.45 -2.75
N HIS A 343 18.02 16.46 -2.08
CA HIS A 343 18.37 16.53 -0.65
C HIS A 343 19.37 17.65 -0.28
N CYS A 344 20.08 18.26 -1.24
CA CYS A 344 21.06 19.32 -0.97
C CYS A 344 20.70 20.62 -1.71
N VAL A 345 19.79 21.42 -1.15
CA VAL A 345 19.48 22.78 -1.63
C VAL A 345 20.37 23.81 -0.94
N THR A 346 20.87 24.80 -1.67
CA THR A 346 21.71 25.86 -1.08
C THR A 346 20.93 26.70 -0.06
N GLY A 347 21.46 26.83 1.17
CA GLY A 347 20.82 27.60 2.26
C GLY A 347 19.95 26.78 3.21
N LEU A 348 20.07 25.44 3.19
CA LEU A 348 19.34 24.53 4.05
C LEU A 348 19.79 24.57 5.52
N GLY A 349 21.02 24.99 5.80
CA GLY A 349 21.59 24.94 7.16
C GLY A 349 21.68 23.50 7.66
N ASP A 350 21.22 23.25 8.89
CA ASP A 350 21.25 21.94 9.55
C ASP A 350 19.99 21.07 9.30
N TYR A 351 19.05 21.54 8.47
CA TYR A 351 17.80 20.81 8.20
C TYR A 351 17.98 19.72 7.13
N ASN A 352 17.23 18.62 7.24
CA ASN A 352 17.33 17.49 6.31
C ASN A 352 16.54 17.70 5.01
N SER A 353 15.66 18.71 4.97
CA SER A 353 14.89 19.09 3.77
C SER A 353 14.36 20.52 3.82
N VAL A 354 14.01 21.07 2.64
CA VAL A 354 13.41 22.40 2.51
C VAL A 354 12.06 22.47 3.23
N ILE A 355 11.29 21.38 3.18
CA ILE A 355 10.00 21.27 3.85
C ILE A 355 10.17 21.38 5.37
N GLU A 356 11.15 20.67 5.91
CA GLU A 356 11.45 20.70 7.35
C GLU A 356 11.82 22.12 7.81
N LYS A 357 12.65 22.81 7.03
CA LYS A 357 13.02 24.20 7.31
C LYS A 357 11.82 25.15 7.29
N LEU A 358 10.99 25.09 6.25
CA LEU A 358 9.81 25.97 6.12
C LEU A 358 8.74 25.73 7.20
N ARG A 359 8.70 24.55 7.81
CA ARG A 359 7.81 24.24 8.95
C ARG A 359 8.33 24.79 10.28
N ASN A 360 9.65 24.73 10.47
CA ASN A 360 10.28 24.98 11.76
C ASN A 360 10.79 26.42 11.94
N GLU A 361 10.87 27.20 10.86
CA GLU A 361 11.30 28.59 10.89
C GLU A 361 10.16 29.54 10.49
N GLU A 362 9.99 30.62 11.27
CA GLU A 362 9.04 31.68 10.96
C GLU A 362 9.57 32.65 9.88
N GLY A 363 8.65 33.39 9.26
CA GLY A 363 8.97 34.46 8.30
C GLY A 363 8.91 34.03 6.84
N TYR A 364 8.66 32.75 6.54
CA TYR A 364 8.43 32.29 5.18
C TYR A 364 6.98 32.53 4.71
N PRO A 365 6.74 32.68 3.40
CA PRO A 365 5.40 32.66 2.85
C PRO A 365 4.66 31.36 3.18
N PRO A 366 3.31 31.38 3.20
CA PRO A 366 2.52 30.16 3.24
C PRO A 366 2.97 29.18 2.16
N PHE A 367 3.06 27.90 2.50
CA PHE A 367 3.47 26.88 1.56
C PHE A 367 2.57 25.64 1.61
N ARG A 368 2.55 24.91 0.48
CA ARG A 368 1.90 23.60 0.36
C ARG A 368 2.79 22.62 -0.37
N GLU A 369 2.76 21.38 0.08
CA GLU A 369 3.44 20.27 -0.57
C GLU A 369 2.56 19.71 -1.69
N ILE A 370 3.15 19.44 -2.85
CA ILE A 370 2.49 18.81 -3.98
C ILE A 370 2.64 17.29 -3.81
N LYS A 371 1.58 16.66 -3.30
CA LYS A 371 1.54 15.22 -3.04
C LYS A 371 0.50 14.53 -3.90
N THR A 372 0.79 13.31 -4.32
CA THR A 372 -0.21 12.40 -4.87
C THR A 372 -1.20 11.97 -3.79
N PHE A 373 -2.31 11.35 -4.19
CA PHE A 373 -3.24 10.69 -3.27
C PHE A 373 -2.57 9.65 -2.36
N SER A 374 -1.51 8.98 -2.84
CA SER A 374 -0.72 8.04 -2.04
C SER A 374 0.25 8.71 -1.05
N GLY A 375 0.31 10.05 -1.03
CA GLY A 375 1.19 10.83 -0.14
C GLY A 375 2.62 11.04 -0.67
N GLU A 376 2.92 10.59 -1.89
CA GLU A 376 4.23 10.74 -2.52
C GLU A 376 4.43 12.17 -3.06
N LEU A 377 5.58 12.79 -2.82
CA LEU A 377 5.92 14.10 -3.37
C LEU A 377 6.13 13.99 -4.89
N LYS A 378 5.14 14.42 -5.66
CA LYS A 378 5.17 14.32 -7.14
C LYS A 378 4.25 15.36 -7.78
N ILE A 379 4.78 16.09 -8.75
CA ILE A 379 4.02 17.10 -9.50
C ILE A 379 3.25 16.42 -10.64
N THR A 380 2.01 16.03 -10.34
CA THR A 380 1.01 15.59 -11.34
C THR A 380 -0.04 16.68 -11.55
N LYS A 381 -0.89 16.57 -12.59
CA LYS A 381 -1.93 17.58 -12.86
C LYS A 381 -2.90 17.73 -11.68
N THR A 382 -3.39 16.61 -11.14
CA THR A 382 -4.34 16.59 -10.02
C THR A 382 -3.69 17.09 -8.73
N ALA A 383 -2.51 16.56 -8.38
CA ALA A 383 -1.77 16.99 -7.19
C ALA A 383 -1.43 18.49 -7.20
N PHE A 384 -1.04 19.02 -8.37
CA PHE A 384 -0.75 20.45 -8.52
C PHE A 384 -2.00 21.31 -8.34
N LYS A 385 -3.13 20.90 -8.94
CA LYS A 385 -4.41 21.60 -8.83
C LYS A 385 -4.88 21.70 -7.38
N GLU A 386 -4.88 20.59 -6.65
CA GLU A 386 -5.26 20.52 -5.24
C GLU A 386 -4.35 21.37 -4.35
N ALA A 387 -3.02 21.27 -4.54
CA ALA A 387 -2.06 22.04 -3.76
C ALA A 387 -2.17 23.55 -4.00
N LEU A 388 -2.41 23.96 -5.25
CA LEU A 388 -2.60 25.37 -5.63
C LEU A 388 -3.87 25.95 -5.00
N GLU A 389 -4.97 25.22 -5.04
CA GLU A 389 -6.24 25.62 -4.42
C GLU A 389 -6.10 25.83 -2.90
N GLN A 390 -5.47 24.87 -2.22
CA GLN A 390 -5.21 24.96 -0.79
C GLN A 390 -4.28 26.13 -0.45
N LEU A 391 -3.26 26.37 -1.27
CA LEU A 391 -2.33 27.47 -1.08
C LEU A 391 -3.04 28.82 -1.22
N LEU A 392 -3.81 29.01 -2.29
CA LEU A 392 -4.56 30.25 -2.53
C LEU A 392 -5.57 30.52 -1.42
N THR A 393 -6.20 29.47 -0.87
CA THR A 393 -7.09 29.60 0.30
C THR A 393 -6.31 30.09 1.52
N SER A 394 -5.11 29.56 1.77
CA SER A 394 -4.27 30.02 2.89
C SER A 394 -3.78 31.46 2.73
N ILE A 395 -3.45 31.87 1.50
CA ILE A 395 -3.02 33.24 1.18
C ILE A 395 -4.18 34.22 1.45
N LYS A 396 -5.40 33.89 0.99
CA LYS A 396 -6.58 34.72 1.22
C LYS A 396 -6.93 34.84 2.71
N GLY A 397 -6.80 33.75 3.47
CA GLY A 397 -7.03 33.75 4.92
C GLY A 397 -6.06 34.64 5.71
N ASN A 398 -4.79 34.69 5.31
CA ASN A 398 -3.78 35.51 5.98
C ASN A 398 -3.87 37.01 5.69
N ILE A 399 -4.52 37.41 4.60
CA ILE A 399 -4.67 38.83 4.22
C ILE A 399 -5.85 39.50 4.94
N GLN A 400 -6.82 38.73 5.46
CA GLN A 400 -7.96 39.25 6.22
C GLN A 400 -7.67 39.53 7.71
N VAL A 401 -6.42 39.30 8.16
CA VAL A 401 -6.00 39.43 9.57
C VAL A 401 -5.13 40.68 9.81
N PHE A 402 -5.00 41.58 8.83
CA PHE A 402 -4.28 42.85 8.96
C PHE A 402 -5.19 44.06 8.74
#